data_AF-A0A243Q7B3-F1
#
_entry.id   AF-A0A243Q7B3-F1
#
_cell.length_a   1.000
_cell.length_b   1.000
_cell.length_c   1.000
_cell.angle_alpha   90.00
_cell.angle_beta   90.00
_cell.angle_gamma   90.00
#
_symmetry.space_group_name_H-M   'P 1'
#
loop_
_entity.id
_entity.type
_entity.pdbx_description
1 polymer ?
#
loop_
_entity_poly.entity_id
_entity_poly.type
_entity_poly.pdbx_seq_one_letter_code
_entity_poly.pdbx_strand_id
1 'polypeptide(L)'
;MYSLAACQKEVRLSSLSESLGWHRERTAAAVEKLCRYNLLVPVQQDGETFSVSTPRHAASRLLAPLDRQIESLEREAFQLRADFAKYQVAYAEAVTGSDRNPEFLTLVGHDAINAELERAAAQCQ
;
A
#
# COMPACT_ATOMS: atom_id res chain seq x y z
N MET A 1 -5.31 -12.28 32.78
CA MET A 1 -5.62 -10.84 32.92
C MET A 1 -6.81 -10.44 32.06
N TYR A 2 -6.71 -10.49 30.73
CA TYR A 2 -7.82 -10.06 29.86
C TYR A 2 -9.11 -10.89 30.02
N SER A 3 -9.01 -12.22 30.23
CA SER A 3 -10.19 -13.06 30.53
C SER A 3 -10.92 -12.64 31.80
N LEU A 4 -10.17 -12.26 32.85
CA LEU A 4 -10.71 -11.71 34.10
C LEU A 4 -11.37 -10.35 33.88
N ALA A 5 -10.72 -9.49 33.08
CA ALA A 5 -11.30 -8.21 32.70
C ALA A 5 -12.57 -8.39 31.88
N ALA A 6 -12.61 -9.32 30.91
CA ALA A 6 -13.76 -9.56 30.03
C ALA A 6 -15.03 -10.03 30.75
N CYS A 7 -14.90 -10.62 31.95
CA CYS A 7 -16.05 -10.91 32.82
C CYS A 7 -16.69 -9.64 33.41
N GLN A 8 -16.00 -8.50 33.36
CA GLN A 8 -16.41 -7.21 33.88
C GLN A 8 -16.52 -6.21 32.71
N LYS A 9 -17.60 -5.43 32.62
CA LYS A 9 -17.74 -4.44 31.53
C LYS A 9 -16.71 -3.31 31.64
N GLU A 10 -16.33 -2.99 32.88
CA GLU A 10 -15.34 -1.98 33.24
C GLU A 10 -14.45 -2.51 34.36
N VAL A 11 -13.19 -2.11 34.35
CA VAL A 11 -12.16 -2.53 35.29
C VAL A 11 -11.32 -1.33 35.73
N ARG A 12 -10.98 -1.29 37.02
CA ARG A 12 -10.05 -0.30 37.58
C ARG A 12 -8.68 -0.95 37.76
N LEU A 13 -7.60 -0.18 37.56
CA LEU A 13 -6.23 -0.69 37.69
C LEU A 13 -5.95 -1.31 39.07
N SER A 14 -6.41 -0.65 40.14
CA SER A 14 -6.26 -1.12 41.52
C SER A 14 -6.97 -2.45 41.76
N SER A 15 -8.23 -2.57 41.32
CA SER A 15 -9.00 -3.82 41.48
C SER A 15 -8.42 -4.98 40.68
N LEU A 16 -7.85 -4.71 39.50
CA LEU A 16 -7.11 -5.71 38.73
C LEU A 16 -5.82 -6.14 39.44
N SER A 17 -5.08 -5.20 40.01
CA SER A 17 -3.84 -5.49 40.74
C SER A 17 -4.09 -6.39 41.94
N GLU A 18 -5.15 -6.10 42.71
CA GLU A 18 -5.59 -6.88 43.86
C GLU A 18 -6.08 -8.27 43.44
N SER A 19 -6.95 -8.35 42.43
CA SER A 19 -7.52 -9.62 41.96
C SER A 19 -6.47 -10.57 41.38
N LEU A 20 -5.41 -10.03 40.78
CA LEU A 20 -4.31 -10.80 40.20
C LEU A 20 -3.18 -11.06 41.19
N GLY A 21 -3.18 -10.41 42.37
CA GLY A 21 -2.06 -10.41 43.31
C GLY A 21 -0.77 -9.85 42.69
N TRP A 22 -0.89 -8.94 41.73
CA TRP A 22 0.25 -8.35 41.02
C TRP A 22 0.65 -7.02 41.63
N HIS A 23 1.95 -6.69 41.54
CA HIS A 23 2.41 -5.33 41.80
C HIS A 23 1.82 -4.36 40.78
N ARG A 24 1.49 -3.15 41.25
CA ARG A 24 0.81 -2.11 40.45
C ARG A 24 1.54 -1.82 39.13
N GLU A 25 2.86 -1.77 39.14
CA GLU A 25 3.69 -1.54 37.94
C GLU A 25 3.53 -2.63 36.90
N ARG A 26 3.52 -3.90 37.33
CA ARG A 26 3.30 -5.05 36.45
C ARG A 26 1.89 -5.02 35.84
N THR A 27 0.89 -4.66 36.65
CA THR A 27 -0.49 -4.49 36.20
C THR A 27 -0.60 -3.36 35.18
N ALA A 28 0.02 -2.21 35.44
CA ALA A 28 0.04 -1.06 34.55
C ALA A 28 0.67 -1.39 33.20
N ALA A 29 1.84 -2.04 33.18
CA ALA A 29 2.50 -2.45 31.94
C ALA A 29 1.65 -3.44 31.12
N ALA A 30 0.92 -4.35 31.78
CA ALA A 30 0.04 -5.29 31.10
C ALA A 30 -1.24 -4.61 30.58
N VAL A 31 -1.81 -3.66 31.32
CA VAL A 31 -2.91 -2.82 30.85
C VAL A 31 -2.49 -1.98 29.65
N GLU A 32 -1.30 -1.38 29.67
CA GLU A 32 -0.77 -0.61 28.54
C GLU A 32 -0.68 -1.47 27.27
N LYS A 33 -0.20 -2.71 27.38
CA LYS A 33 -0.18 -3.66 26.27
C LYS A 33 -1.60 -3.96 25.75
N LEU A 34 -2.57 -4.16 26.64
CA LEU A 34 -3.96 -4.41 26.24
C LEU A 34 -4.62 -3.18 25.58
N CYS A 35 -4.25 -1.97 26.02
CA CYS A 35 -4.68 -0.73 25.38
C CYS A 35 -4.12 -0.58 23.97
N ARG A 36 -2.86 -0.96 23.72
CA ARG A 36 -2.26 -0.95 22.37
C ARG A 36 -3.04 -1.82 21.37
N TYR A 37 -3.62 -2.92 21.84
CA TYR A 37 -4.44 -3.81 21.03
C TYR A 37 -5.94 -3.47 21.06
N ASN A 38 -6.33 -2.31 21.58
CA ASN A 38 -7.74 -1.89 21.72
C ASN A 38 -8.62 -2.88 22.50
N LEU A 39 -8.02 -3.74 23.33
CA LEU A 39 -8.72 -4.71 24.18
C LEU A 39 -9.22 -4.05 25.47
N LEU A 40 -8.51 -3.04 25.94
CA LEU A 40 -8.94 -2.12 26.98
C LEU A 40 -8.96 -0.70 26.42
N VAL A 41 -9.98 0.09 26.79
CA VAL A 41 -10.12 1.48 26.35
C VAL A 41 -10.35 2.36 27.59
N PRO A 42 -9.51 3.38 27.84
CA PRO A 42 -9.70 4.27 28.98
C PRO A 42 -11.05 5.00 28.88
N VAL A 43 -11.84 4.98 29.95
CA VAL A 43 -13.19 5.57 30.00
C VAL A 43 -13.14 7.02 30.49
N GLN A 44 -12.19 7.33 31.37
CA GLN A 44 -11.99 8.65 31.95
C GLN A 44 -10.54 9.10 31.76
N GLN A 45 -10.29 10.41 31.85
CA GLN A 45 -8.93 10.97 31.82
C GLN A 45 -8.14 10.70 33.11
N ASP A 46 -8.72 9.97 34.06
CA ASP A 46 -8.09 9.54 35.32
C ASP A 46 -6.95 8.53 35.10
N GLY A 47 -6.91 7.87 33.93
CA GLY A 47 -5.91 6.86 33.59
C GLY A 47 -6.03 5.57 34.41
N GLU A 48 -7.10 5.41 35.20
CA GLU A 48 -7.29 4.31 36.14
C GLU A 48 -8.45 3.40 35.76
N THR A 49 -9.41 3.90 34.99
CA THR A 49 -10.65 3.20 34.65
C THR A 49 -10.69 2.82 33.17
N PHE A 50 -10.89 1.53 32.88
CA PHE A 50 -10.85 0.98 31.53
C PHE A 50 -12.12 0.19 31.23
N SER A 51 -12.69 0.42 30.04
CA SER A 51 -13.75 -0.40 29.48
C SER A 51 -13.14 -1.57 28.71
N VAL A 52 -13.82 -2.70 28.76
CA VAL A 52 -13.35 -3.92 28.09
C VAL A 52 -13.99 -4.05 26.73
N SER A 53 -13.18 -4.13 25.69
CA SER A 53 -13.64 -4.41 24.33
C SER A 53 -13.61 -5.90 24.07
N THR A 54 -14.58 -6.44 23.32
CA THR A 54 -14.53 -7.85 22.91
C THR A 54 -13.43 -8.06 21.86
N PRO A 55 -12.82 -9.25 21.75
CA PRO A 55 -11.75 -9.50 20.79
C PRO A 55 -12.21 -9.25 19.34
N ARG A 56 -13.47 -9.57 19.04
CA ARG A 56 -14.09 -9.32 17.73
C ARG A 56 -14.15 -7.83 17.40
N HIS A 57 -14.53 -7.01 18.38
CA HIS A 57 -14.61 -5.56 18.19
C HIS A 57 -13.23 -4.90 18.12
N ALA A 58 -12.30 -5.34 18.96
CA ALA A 58 -10.91 -4.91 18.93
C ALA A 58 -10.23 -5.25 17.58
N ALA A 59 -10.44 -6.47 17.07
CA ALA A 59 -9.96 -6.88 15.76
C ALA A 59 -10.54 -6.02 14.64
N SER A 60 -11.85 -5.77 14.64
CA SER A 60 -12.50 -4.89 13.66
C SER A 60 -11.88 -3.48 13.65
N ARG A 61 -11.64 -2.89 14.83
CA ARG A 61 -10.99 -1.57 14.93
C ARG A 61 -9.53 -1.57 14.46
N LEU A 62 -8.79 -2.66 14.68
CA LEU A 62 -7.41 -2.79 14.23
C LEU A 62 -7.32 -2.99 12.72
N LEU A 63 -8.28 -3.70 12.12
CA LEU A 63 -8.29 -4.03 10.70
C LEU A 63 -8.88 -2.92 9.83
N ALA A 64 -9.89 -2.18 10.31
CA ALA A 64 -10.56 -1.14 9.51
C ALA A 64 -9.62 -0.04 8.93
N PRO A 65 -8.56 0.42 9.62
CA PRO A 65 -7.58 1.33 9.03
C PRO A 65 -6.75 0.68 7.91
N LEU A 66 -6.46 -0.63 8.03
CA LEU A 66 -5.69 -1.37 7.04
C LEU A 66 -6.49 -1.55 5.75
N ASP A 67 -7.80 -1.80 5.85
CA ASP A 67 -8.68 -1.90 4.67
C ASP A 67 -8.65 -0.61 3.85
N ARG A 68 -8.71 0.55 4.52
CA ARG A 68 -8.59 1.87 3.86
C ARG A 68 -7.22 2.10 3.21
N GLN A 69 -6.14 1.62 3.85
CA GLN A 69 -4.80 1.72 3.29
C GLN A 69 -4.66 0.83 2.06
N ILE A 70 -5.21 -0.38 2.09
CA ILE A 70 -5.22 -1.30 0.94
C ILE A 70 -5.98 -0.65 -0.22
N GLU A 71 -7.19 -0.14 0.00
CA GLU A 71 -7.96 0.56 -1.05
C GLU A 71 -7.19 1.74 -1.65
N SER A 72 -6.47 2.50 -0.83
CA SER A 72 -5.66 3.63 -1.30
C SER A 72 -4.51 3.15 -2.20
N LEU A 73 -3.79 2.12 -1.78
CA LEU A 73 -2.68 1.54 -2.53
C LEU A 73 -3.15 0.91 -3.84
N GLU A 74 -4.31 0.26 -3.85
CA GLU A 74 -4.91 -0.31 -5.06
C GLU A 74 -5.27 0.79 -6.08
N ARG A 75 -5.84 1.91 -5.63
CA ARG A 75 -6.12 3.07 -6.50
C ARG A 75 -4.83 3.67 -7.06
N GLU A 76 -3.79 3.82 -6.24
CA GLU A 76 -2.49 4.33 -6.67
C GLU A 76 -1.84 3.41 -7.70
N ALA A 77 -1.84 2.09 -7.45
CA ALA A 77 -1.32 1.10 -8.38
C ALA A 77 -2.09 1.09 -9.71
N PHE A 78 -3.42 1.26 -9.67
CA PHE A 78 -4.24 1.40 -10.87
C PHE A 78 -3.86 2.64 -11.67
N GLN A 79 -3.69 3.79 -11.01
CA GLN A 79 -3.30 5.04 -11.65
C GLN A 79 -1.92 4.93 -12.31
N LEU A 80 -0.93 4.35 -11.60
CA LEU A 80 0.41 4.12 -12.14
C LEU A 80 0.38 3.25 -13.40
N ARG A 81 -0.39 2.15 -13.41
CA ARG A 81 -0.53 1.30 -14.59
C ARG A 81 -1.14 2.05 -15.77
N ALA A 82 -2.15 2.87 -15.53
CA ALA A 82 -2.78 3.68 -16.57
C ALA A 82 -1.79 4.70 -17.16
N ASP A 83 -0.95 5.32 -16.32
CA ASP A 83 0.05 6.28 -16.77
C ASP A 83 1.19 5.58 -17.54
N PHE A 84 1.68 4.43 -17.06
CA PHE A 84 2.65 3.61 -17.79
C PHE A 84 2.14 3.18 -19.17
N ALA A 85 0.85 2.83 -19.30
CA ALA A 85 0.27 2.47 -20.59
C ALA A 85 0.34 3.63 -21.60
N LYS A 86 0.13 4.87 -21.17
CA LYS A 86 0.27 6.07 -22.03
C LYS A 86 1.71 6.23 -22.53
N TYR A 87 2.69 6.07 -21.64
CA TYR A 87 4.10 6.15 -22.00
C TYR A 87 4.53 5.01 -22.92
N GLN A 88 3.97 3.81 -22.74
CA GLN A 88 4.27 2.67 -23.60
C GLN A 88 3.78 2.89 -25.04
N VAL A 89 2.62 3.52 -25.23
CA VAL A 89 2.13 3.89 -26.57
C VAL A 89 3.06 4.91 -27.22
N ALA A 90 3.41 5.99 -26.50
CA ALA A 90 4.34 7.00 -27.01
C ALA A 90 5.73 6.42 -27.33
N TYR A 91 6.22 5.50 -26.49
CA TYR A 91 7.47 4.79 -26.71
C TYR A 91 7.38 3.88 -27.94
N ALA A 92 6.30 3.11 -28.08
CA ALA A 92 6.09 2.24 -29.24
C ALA A 92 6.00 3.06 -30.54
N GLU A 93 5.29 4.18 -30.54
CA GLU A 93 5.23 5.11 -31.68
C GLU A 93 6.60 5.72 -32.00
N ALA A 94 7.39 6.13 -31.00
CA ALA A 94 8.74 6.65 -31.23
C ALA A 94 9.70 5.59 -31.79
N VAL A 95 9.59 4.33 -31.32
CA VAL A 95 10.42 3.22 -31.79
C VAL A 95 10.01 2.74 -33.19
N THR A 96 8.70 2.69 -33.48
CA THR A 96 8.18 2.22 -34.78
C THR A 96 8.06 3.32 -35.84
N GLY A 97 8.01 4.59 -35.44
CA GLY A 97 7.88 5.75 -36.32
C GLY A 97 9.12 6.05 -37.18
N SER A 98 10.27 5.41 -36.90
CA SER A 98 11.48 5.57 -37.73
C SER A 98 11.40 4.85 -39.09
N ASP A 99 10.45 3.92 -39.28
CA ASP A 99 10.34 3.13 -40.53
C ASP A 99 9.35 3.72 -41.56
N ARG A 100 8.69 4.85 -41.24
CA ARG A 100 7.58 5.39 -42.06
C ARG A 100 7.70 6.86 -42.45
N ASN A 101 8.91 7.40 -42.56
CA ASN A 101 9.08 8.70 -43.19
C ASN A 101 9.34 8.49 -44.71
N PRO A 102 8.34 8.67 -45.60
CA PRO A 102 8.50 8.39 -47.02
C PRO A 102 9.51 9.32 -47.74
N GLU A 103 9.96 10.37 -47.07
CA GLU A 103 10.94 11.33 -47.59
C GLU A 103 12.40 10.91 -47.32
N PHE A 104 12.63 9.97 -46.41
CA PHE A 104 13.99 9.55 -46.04
C PHE A 104 14.09 8.03 -46.01
N LEU A 105 14.77 7.48 -47.01
CA LEU A 105 15.08 6.06 -47.07
C LEU A 105 16.36 5.79 -46.27
N THR A 106 16.28 4.95 -45.23
CA THR A 106 17.48 4.52 -44.50
C THR A 106 18.09 3.31 -45.21
N LEU A 107 19.26 3.48 -45.83
CA LEU A 107 20.00 2.42 -46.51
C LEU A 107 21.07 1.85 -45.58
N VAL A 108 21.01 0.55 -45.30
CA VAL A 108 21.97 -0.13 -44.44
C VAL A 108 22.72 -1.19 -45.26
N GLY A 109 24.03 -1.01 -45.40
CA GLY A 109 24.92 -1.92 -46.13
C GLY A 109 25.22 -1.47 -47.56
N HIS A 110 26.36 -1.93 -48.10
CA HIS A 110 26.91 -1.46 -49.37
C HIS A 110 26.00 -1.78 -50.57
N ASP A 111 25.40 -2.96 -50.59
CA ASP A 111 24.54 -3.41 -51.70
C ASP A 111 23.26 -2.57 -51.82
N ALA A 112 22.66 -2.21 -50.68
CA ALA A 112 21.48 -1.35 -50.63
C ALA A 112 21.77 0.07 -51.14
N ILE A 113 22.98 0.59 -50.84
CA ILE A 113 23.43 1.89 -51.33
C ILE A 113 23.63 1.86 -52.85
N ASN A 114 24.30 0.84 -53.39
CA ASN A 114 24.54 0.73 -54.83
C ASN A 114 23.23 0.57 -55.62
N ALA A 115 22.30 -0.26 -55.13
CA ALA A 115 21.01 -0.47 -55.80
C ALA A 115 20.19 0.83 -55.92
N GLU A 116 20.22 1.69 -54.90
CA GLU A 116 19.48 2.96 -54.95
C GLU A 116 20.17 3.99 -55.83
N LEU A 117 21.52 4.01 -55.87
CA LEU A 117 22.28 4.84 -56.80
C LEU A 117 22.02 4.45 -58.26
N GLU A 118 21.98 3.16 -58.58
CA GLU A 118 21.66 2.67 -59.93
C GLU A 118 20.23 3.04 -60.34
N ARG A 119 19.26 2.88 -59.42
CA ARG A 119 17.88 3.29 -59.66
C ARG A 119 17.77 4.79 -59.94
N ALA A 120 18.44 5.64 -59.15
CA ALA A 120 18.44 7.08 -59.36
C ALA A 120 19.10 7.46 -60.69
N ALA A 121 20.23 6.83 -61.04
CA ALA A 121 20.92 7.06 -62.30
C ALA A 121 20.06 6.71 -63.53
N ALA A 122 19.27 5.64 -63.46
CA ALA A 122 18.36 5.23 -64.53
C ALA A 122 17.20 6.22 -64.76
N GLN A 123 16.84 7.04 -63.76
CA GLN A 123 15.77 8.03 -63.87
C GLN A 123 16.23 9.36 -64.48
N CYS A 124 17.55 9.56 -64.64
CA CYS A 124 18.14 10.76 -65.24
C CYS A 124 18.42 10.62 -66.75
N GLN A 125 18.01 9.53 -67.39
CA GLN A 125 18.04 9.31 -68.85
C GLN A 125 16.67 9.62 -69.47
#